data_AF-A0A2G6GXC1-F1
#
_entry.id   AF-A0A2G6GXC1-F1
#
_cell.length_a   1.000
_cell.length_b   1.000
_cell.length_c   1.000
_cell.angle_alpha   90.00
_cell.angle_beta   90.00
_cell.angle_gamma   90.00
#
_symmetry.space_group_name_H-M   'P 1'
#
loop_
_entity.id
_entity.type
_entity.pdbx_description
1 polymer ?
#
loop_
_entity_poly.entity_id
_entity_poly.type
_entity_poly.pdbx_seq_one_letter_code
_entity_poly.pdbx_strand_id
1 'polypeptide(L)'
;GVDRWLFWKQVISTNLLVITINLLGGLSLGILSFATTLYNGYVLGYTLRYGFSHFGTAETLRYILPHSMEILAIILSCALGFRLGVLVWQELSPRPRAPGIRRSELFAIAAAYLIVIIASFLEAYVTLPKT
;
A
#
# COMPACT_ATOMS: atom_id res chain seq x y z
N GLY A 1 0.53 5.06 -28.17
CA GLY A 1 1.16 5.36 -26.87
C GLY A 1 0.15 5.11 -25.78
N VAL A 2 0.53 4.48 -24.68
CA VAL A 2 -0.35 4.34 -23.51
C VAL A 2 -0.59 5.75 -22.95
N ASP A 3 -1.85 6.12 -22.76
CA ASP A 3 -2.21 7.38 -22.12
C ASP A 3 -1.76 7.34 -20.65
N ARG A 4 -0.87 8.27 -20.27
CA ARG A 4 -0.36 8.40 -18.90
C ARG A 4 -1.47 8.52 -17.87
N TRP A 5 -2.58 9.15 -18.27
CA TRP A 5 -3.74 9.33 -17.41
C TRP A 5 -4.47 8.02 -17.13
N LEU A 6 -4.60 7.15 -18.15
CA LEU A 6 -5.20 5.82 -18.00
C LEU A 6 -4.30 4.92 -17.14
N PHE A 7 -2.99 4.92 -17.38
CA PHE A 7 -2.05 4.15 -16.59
C PHE A 7 -2.04 4.60 -15.11
N TRP A 8 -1.93 5.90 -14.87
CA TRP A 8 -1.98 6.46 -13.52
C TRP A 8 -3.25 6.04 -12.76
N LYS A 9 -4.41 6.14 -13.42
CA LYS A 9 -5.70 5.72 -12.83
C LYS A 9 -5.70 4.25 -12.42
N GLN A 10 -5.10 3.37 -13.21
CA GLN A 10 -5.02 1.95 -12.88
C GLN A 10 -4.14 1.70 -11.65
N VAL A 11 -2.94 2.28 -11.62
CA VAL A 11 -1.98 2.14 -10.50
C VAL A 11 -2.60 2.69 -9.21
N ILE A 12 -3.08 3.93 -9.25
CA ILE A 12 -3.66 4.57 -8.05
C ILE A 12 -4.90 3.83 -7.56
N SER A 13 -5.79 3.36 -8.45
CA SER A 13 -7.00 2.64 -8.03
C SER A 13 -6.67 1.33 -7.31
N THR A 14 -5.68 0.59 -7.81
CA THR A 14 -5.21 -0.66 -7.23
C THR A 14 -4.63 -0.42 -5.84
N ASN A 15 -3.74 0.57 -5.71
CA ASN A 15 -3.07 0.86 -4.44
C ASN A 15 -4.00 1.47 -3.40
N LEU A 16 -4.95 2.31 -3.81
CA LEU A 16 -6.01 2.82 -2.94
C LEU A 16 -6.90 1.68 -2.43
N LEU A 17 -7.24 0.72 -3.28
CA LEU A 17 -8.02 -0.46 -2.90
C LEU A 17 -7.23 -1.33 -1.91
N VAL A 18 -5.93 -1.55 -2.14
CA VAL A 18 -5.04 -2.27 -1.21
C VAL A 18 -4.99 -1.59 0.17
N ILE A 19 -4.76 -0.27 0.24
CA ILE A 19 -4.77 0.47 1.51
C ILE A 19 -6.12 0.31 2.21
N THR A 20 -7.21 0.47 1.46
CA THR A 20 -8.57 0.39 2.02
C THR A 20 -8.87 -1.00 2.57
N ILE A 21 -8.48 -2.06 1.85
CA ILE A 21 -8.56 -3.44 2.34
C ILE A 21 -7.69 -3.65 3.58
N ASN A 22 -6.47 -3.09 3.62
CA ASN A 22 -5.62 -3.19 4.79
C ASN A 22 -6.25 -2.53 6.02
N LEU A 23 -6.86 -1.34 5.87
CA LEU A 23 -7.53 -0.65 6.97
C LEU A 23 -8.79 -1.39 7.43
N LEU A 24 -9.64 -1.82 6.50
CA LEU A 24 -10.85 -2.59 6.80
C LEU A 24 -10.53 -4.00 7.31
N GLY A 25 -9.37 -4.55 6.95
CA GLY A 25 -8.86 -5.83 7.40
C GLY A 25 -8.69 -5.90 8.92
N GLY A 26 -8.68 -4.75 9.62
CA GLY A 26 -8.82 -4.71 11.07
C GLY A 26 -10.06 -5.44 11.59
N LEU A 27 -11.18 -5.42 10.86
CA LEU A 27 -12.40 -6.16 11.22
C LEU A 27 -12.18 -7.68 11.24
N SER A 28 -11.18 -8.18 10.49
CA SER A 28 -10.74 -9.58 10.49
C SER A 28 -9.62 -9.86 11.50
N LEU A 29 -9.43 -8.99 12.51
CA LEU A 29 -8.30 -8.99 13.43
C LEU A 29 -6.93 -8.87 12.71
N GLY A 30 -6.91 -8.21 11.54
CA GLY A 30 -5.71 -7.96 10.75
C GLY A 30 -5.28 -9.12 9.84
N ILE A 31 -6.04 -10.23 9.77
CA ILE A 31 -5.72 -11.36 8.89
C ILE A 31 -5.72 -10.91 7.43
N LEU A 32 -6.75 -10.18 6.99
CA LEU A 32 -6.80 -9.64 5.63
C LEU A 32 -5.67 -8.64 5.37
N SER A 33 -5.39 -7.74 6.33
CA SER A 33 -4.29 -6.77 6.22
C SER A 33 -2.94 -7.47 6.02
N PHE A 34 -2.71 -8.55 6.76
CA PHE A 34 -1.50 -9.35 6.65
C PHE A 34 -1.41 -10.08 5.30
N ALA A 35 -2.48 -10.76 4.90
CA ALA A 35 -2.52 -11.49 3.63
C ALA A 35 -2.31 -10.57 2.43
N THR A 36 -2.99 -9.42 2.39
CA THR A 36 -2.84 -8.42 1.34
C THR A 36 -1.43 -7.84 1.30
N THR A 37 -0.82 -7.56 2.45
CA THR A 37 0.56 -7.06 2.52
C THR A 37 1.57 -8.10 2.06
N LEU A 38 1.41 -9.36 2.46
CA LEU A 38 2.25 -10.47 2.00
C LEU A 38 2.14 -10.66 0.48
N TYR A 39 0.92 -10.60 -0.07
CA TYR A 39 0.71 -10.72 -1.51
C TYR A 39 1.42 -9.61 -2.29
N ASN A 40 1.29 -8.35 -1.84
CA ASN A 40 1.99 -7.23 -2.47
C ASN A 40 3.51 -7.36 -2.38
N GLY A 41 4.05 -7.82 -1.24
CA GLY A 41 5.47 -8.11 -1.08
C GLY A 41 5.96 -9.25 -2.00
N TYR A 42 5.17 -10.30 -2.15
CA TYR A 42 5.46 -11.41 -3.05
C TYR A 42 5.49 -10.98 -4.52
N VAL A 43 4.48 -10.21 -4.96
CA VAL A 43 4.41 -9.67 -6.33
C VAL A 43 5.62 -8.80 -6.63
N LEU A 44 6.00 -7.91 -5.71
CA LEU A 44 7.21 -7.10 -5.87
C LEU A 44 8.47 -7.97 -5.97
N GLY A 45 8.63 -8.96 -5.10
CA GLY A 45 9.79 -9.86 -5.11
C GLY A 45 9.90 -10.63 -6.42
N TYR A 46 8.77 -11.08 -6.96
CA TYR A 46 8.71 -11.71 -8.28
C TYR A 46 9.12 -10.73 -9.40
N THR A 47 8.59 -9.51 -9.39
CA THR A 47 8.93 -8.46 -10.37
C THR A 47 10.42 -8.07 -10.29
N LEU A 48 11.00 -7.99 -9.09
CA LEU A 48 12.44 -7.77 -8.88
C LEU A 48 13.27 -8.88 -9.53
N ARG A 49 12.95 -10.14 -9.22
CA ARG A 49 13.66 -11.30 -9.78
C ARG A 49 13.58 -11.32 -11.30
N TYR A 50 12.37 -11.12 -11.85
CA TYR A 50 12.15 -11.09 -13.28
C TYR A 50 12.91 -9.94 -13.95
N GLY A 51 12.90 -8.76 -13.33
CA GLY A 51 13.60 -7.58 -13.82
C GLY A 51 15.11 -7.82 -13.91
N PHE A 52 15.71 -8.28 -12.80
CA PHE A 52 17.14 -8.52 -12.75
C PHE A 52 17.62 -9.59 -13.74
N SER A 53 16.77 -10.58 -14.05
CA SER A 53 17.13 -11.63 -15.01
C SER A 53 16.95 -11.23 -16.49
N HIS A 54 16.20 -10.17 -16.81
CA HIS A 54 15.87 -9.83 -18.21
C HIS A 54 16.32 -8.43 -18.66
N PHE A 55 16.30 -7.41 -17.78
CA PHE A 55 16.57 -6.02 -18.15
C PHE A 55 17.86 -5.47 -17.52
N GLY A 56 18.52 -6.25 -16.65
CA GLY A 56 19.74 -5.83 -15.95
C GLY A 56 19.47 -4.90 -14.77
N THR A 57 20.49 -4.71 -13.92
CA THR A 57 20.33 -4.10 -12.59
C THR A 57 19.87 -2.64 -12.64
N ALA A 58 20.48 -1.81 -13.50
CA ALA A 58 20.19 -0.38 -13.54
C ALA A 58 18.77 -0.08 -14.04
N GLU A 59 18.33 -0.79 -15.08
CA GLU A 59 16.99 -0.62 -15.64
C GLU A 59 15.91 -1.15 -14.68
N THR A 60 16.16 -2.29 -14.04
CA THR A 60 15.26 -2.86 -13.02
C THR A 60 15.06 -1.91 -11.84
N LEU A 61 16.14 -1.34 -11.31
CA LEU A 61 16.05 -0.38 -10.20
C LEU A 61 15.29 0.89 -10.58
N ARG A 62 15.44 1.37 -11.82
CA ARG A 62 14.72 2.55 -12.30
C ARG A 62 13.20 2.35 -12.32
N TYR A 63 12.73 1.18 -12.74
CA TYR A 63 11.30 0.86 -12.78
C TYR A 63 10.72 0.58 -11.39
N ILE A 64 11.53 0.12 -10.45
CA ILE A 64 11.07 -0.27 -9.10
C ILE A 64 11.13 0.87 -8.10
N LEU A 65 11.97 1.87 -8.34
CA LEU A 65 12.10 3.03 -7.45
C LEU A 65 10.75 3.70 -7.12
N PRO A 66 9.83 3.92 -8.08
CA PRO A 66 8.52 4.49 -7.78
C PRO A 66 7.65 3.58 -6.88
N HIS A 67 7.65 2.27 -7.13
CA HIS A 67 6.89 1.29 -6.34
C HIS A 67 7.37 1.18 -4.89
N SER A 68 8.64 1.54 -4.61
CA SER A 68 9.18 1.46 -3.25
C SER A 68 8.41 2.32 -2.23
N MET A 69 7.88 3.47 -2.67
CA MET A 69 7.06 4.35 -1.84
C MET A 69 5.67 3.77 -1.56
N GLU A 70 5.11 3.02 -2.50
CA GLU A 70 3.80 2.39 -2.35
C GLU A 70 3.84 1.32 -1.26
N ILE A 71 4.93 0.56 -1.19
CA ILE A 71 5.15 -0.45 -0.14
C ILE A 71 5.17 0.18 1.25
N LEU A 72 5.76 1.38 1.42
CA LEU A 72 5.75 2.08 2.70
C LEU A 72 4.32 2.38 3.15
N ALA A 73 3.46 2.81 2.22
CA ALA A 73 2.05 3.04 2.48
C ALA A 73 1.27 1.75 2.76
N ILE A 74 1.59 0.65 2.08
CA ILE A 74 0.99 -0.67 2.31
C ILE A 74 1.36 -1.19 3.71
N ILE A 75 2.63 -1.09 4.12
CA ILE A 75 3.09 -1.50 5.46
C ILE A 75 2.43 -0.62 6.54
N LEU A 76 2.39 0.70 6.32
CA LEU A 76 1.75 1.62 7.26
C LEU A 76 0.26 1.34 7.42
N SER A 77 -0.46 1.14 6.32
CA SER A 77 -1.89 0.79 6.34
C SER A 77 -2.15 -0.58 6.97
N CYS A 78 -1.23 -1.55 6.81
CA CYS A 78 -1.31 -2.84 7.48
C CYS A 78 -1.22 -2.70 9.00
N ALA A 79 -0.21 -1.96 9.50
CA ALA A 79 -0.05 -1.69 10.93
C ALA A 79 -1.28 -0.97 11.52
N LEU A 80 -1.83 0.00 10.78
CA LEU A 80 -3.06 0.69 11.16
C LEU A 80 -4.28 -0.24 11.15
N GLY A 81 -4.37 -1.15 10.17
CA GLY A 81 -5.40 -2.19 10.11
C GLY A 81 -5.39 -3.07 11.35
N PHE A 82 -4.21 -3.58 11.74
CA PHE A 82 -4.04 -4.34 12.99
C PHE A 82 -4.46 -3.52 14.21
N ARG A 83 -4.05 -2.25 14.27
CA ARG A 83 -4.42 -1.34 15.36
C ARG A 83 -5.93 -1.15 15.46
N LEU A 84 -6.62 -0.94 14.34
CA LEU A 84 -8.08 -0.85 14.28
C LEU A 84 -8.74 -2.16 14.72
N GLY A 85 -8.18 -3.32 14.33
CA GLY A 85 -8.68 -4.62 14.77
C GLY A 85 -8.58 -4.83 16.28
N VAL A 86 -7.48 -4.41 16.89
CA VAL A 86 -7.34 -4.42 18.36
C VAL A 86 -8.37 -3.52 19.03
N LEU A 87 -8.67 -2.34 18.47
CA LEU A 87 -9.69 -1.45 19.00
C LEU A 87 -11.08 -2.08 18.93
N VAL A 88 -11.44 -2.65 17.79
CA VAL A 88 -12.73 -3.35 17.61
C VAL A 88 -12.85 -4.52 18.60
N TRP A 89 -11.80 -5.32 18.76
CA TRP A 89 -11.79 -6.43 19.71
C TRP A 89 -11.94 -5.98 21.16
N GLN A 90 -11.25 -4.89 21.55
CA GLN A 90 -11.34 -4.32 22.88
C GLN A 90 -12.73 -3.75 23.16
N GLU A 91 -13.41 -3.20 22.16
CA GLU A 91 -14.76 -2.64 22.29
C GLU A 91 -15.83 -3.75 22.37
N LEU A 92 -15.64 -4.85 21.65
CA LEU A 92 -16.52 -6.02 21.70
C LEU A 92 -16.32 -6.88 22.97
N SER A 93 -15.26 -6.62 23.73
CA SER A 93 -14.98 -7.37 24.96
C SER A 93 -15.99 -7.04 26.07
N PRO A 94 -16.31 -7.97 26.99
CA PRO A 94 -17.29 -7.75 28.06
C PRO A 94 -17.02 -6.57 28.98
N ARG A 95 -15.78 -6.06 28.97
CA ARG A 95 -15.34 -4.85 29.67
C ARG A 95 -14.61 -3.97 28.65
N PRO A 96 -15.34 -3.11 27.91
CA PRO A 96 -14.74 -2.28 26.87
C PRO A 96 -13.67 -1.35 27.47
N ARG A 97 -12.51 -1.35 26.83
CA ARG A 97 -11.33 -0.57 27.25
C ARG A 97 -10.61 0.07 26.07
N ALA A 98 -11.23 0.12 24.90
CA ALA A 98 -10.58 0.61 23.70
C ALA A 98 -10.22 2.10 23.87
N PRO A 99 -8.94 2.48 23.90
CA PRO A 99 -8.60 3.88 23.78
C PRO A 99 -8.92 4.27 22.33
N GLY A 100 -9.96 5.08 22.13
CA GLY A 100 -10.44 5.46 20.79
C GLY A 100 -9.33 5.95 19.84
N ILE A 101 -9.66 6.09 18.56
CA ILE A 101 -8.68 6.41 17.52
C ILE A 101 -7.95 7.73 17.87
N ARG A 102 -6.62 7.66 17.98
CA ARG A 102 -5.78 8.80 18.31
C ARG A 102 -5.62 9.71 17.10
N ARG A 103 -5.43 11.02 17.33
CA ARG A 103 -5.11 11.98 16.25
C ARG A 103 -3.92 11.53 15.40
N SER A 104 -2.87 10.99 16.02
CA SER A 104 -1.71 10.45 15.31
C SER A 104 -2.05 9.29 14.37
N GLU A 105 -3.04 8.47 14.71
CA GLU A 105 -3.50 7.36 13.87
C GLU A 105 -4.30 7.88 12.67
N LEU A 106 -5.14 8.90 12.87
CA LEU A 106 -5.81 9.60 11.77
C LEU A 106 -4.81 10.27 10.82
N PHE A 107 -3.79 10.93 11.35
CA PHE A 107 -2.71 11.50 10.55
C PHE A 107 -1.94 10.42 9.79
N ALA A 108 -1.68 9.28 10.40
CA ALA A 108 -1.00 8.16 9.73
C ALA A 108 -1.85 7.55 8.60
N ILE A 109 -3.18 7.44 8.79
CA ILE A 109 -4.11 7.03 7.72
C ILE A 109 -4.06 8.02 6.57
N ALA A 110 -4.19 9.32 6.85
CA ALA A 110 -4.11 10.38 5.84
C ALA A 110 -2.76 10.37 5.10
N ALA A 111 -1.66 10.16 5.84
CA ALA A 111 -0.33 10.03 5.27
C ALA A 111 -0.21 8.81 4.36
N ALA A 112 -0.76 7.65 4.72
CA ALA A 112 -0.74 6.46 3.87
C ALA A 112 -1.44 6.71 2.53
N TYR A 113 -2.62 7.34 2.55
CA TYR A 113 -3.32 7.73 1.33
C TYR A 113 -2.53 8.75 0.50
N LEU A 114 -1.96 9.77 1.14
CA LEU A 114 -1.17 10.80 0.45
C LEU A 114 0.08 10.21 -0.20
N ILE A 115 0.78 9.30 0.49
CA ILE A 115 1.96 8.62 -0.04
C ILE A 115 1.61 7.85 -1.31
N VAL A 116 0.51 7.07 -1.33
CA VAL A 116 0.10 6.35 -2.54
C VAL A 116 -0.27 7.30 -3.68
N ILE A 117 -1.00 8.37 -3.42
CA ILE A 117 -1.35 9.35 -4.46
C ILE A 117 -0.09 9.91 -5.13
N ILE A 118 0.90 10.31 -4.31
CA ILE A 118 2.17 10.86 -4.79
C ILE A 118 3.00 9.79 -5.52
N ALA A 119 3.10 8.59 -4.94
CA ALA A 119 3.89 7.51 -5.49
C ALA A 119 3.36 7.05 -6.85
N SER A 120 2.05 6.80 -6.96
CA SER A 120 1.43 6.40 -8.21
C SER A 120 1.51 7.49 -9.27
N PHE A 121 1.43 8.77 -8.86
CA PHE A 121 1.71 9.88 -9.78
C PHE A 121 3.14 9.82 -10.30
N LEU A 122 4.15 9.72 -9.43
CA LEU A 122 5.55 9.63 -9.84
C LEU A 122 5.80 8.44 -10.77
N GLU A 123 5.19 7.29 -10.50
CA GLU A 123 5.28 6.11 -11.36
C GLU A 123 4.78 6.38 -12.78
N ALA A 124 3.64 7.04 -12.94
CA ALA A 124 3.08 7.34 -14.26
C ALA A 124 4.00 8.23 -15.12
N TYR A 125 4.88 9.03 -14.50
CA TYR A 125 5.83 9.89 -15.20
C TYR A 125 7.21 9.28 -15.37
N VAL A 126 7.61 8.36 -14.48
CA VAL A 126 8.93 7.69 -14.54
C VAL A 126 8.90 6.47 -15.45
N THR A 127 7.82 5.69 -15.39
CA THR A 127 7.69 4.39 -16.09
C THR A 127 7.32 4.55 -17.56
N LEU A 128 6.51 5.56 -17.91
CA LEU A 128 6.13 5.79 -19.31
C LEU A 128 7.18 6.65 -20.04
N PRO A 129 7.69 6.20 -21.20
CA PRO A 129 8.60 7.01 -22.01
C PRO A 129 7.98 8.36 -22.38
N LYS A 130 8.81 9.40 -22.48
CA LYS A 130 8.44 10.64 -23.15
C LYS A 130 8.35 10.37 -24.66
N THR A 131 7.25 9.80 -25.12
CA THR A 131 6.85 9.91 -26.53
C THR A 131 6.35 11.31 -26.78
#